data_AF-A0A251NN72-F1
#
_entry.id   AF-A0A251NN72-F1
#
_cell.length_a   1.000
_cell.length_b   1.000
_cell.length_c   1.000
_cell.angle_alpha   90.00
_cell.angle_beta   90.00
_cell.angle_gamma   90.00
#
_symmetry.space_group_name_H-M   'P 1'
#
loop_
_entity.id
_entity.type
_entity.pdbx_description
1 polymer ?
#
loop_
_entity_poly.entity_id
_entity_poly.type
_entity_poly.pdbx_seq_one_letter_code
_entity_poly.pdbx_strand_id
1 'polypeptide(L)'
;MVTVHRSARLIFTTTLGAVFGFFIGVSLPAVSLTKIRFPSSIITSLDVAFTELRRPNPPPNRSLEDEGSEGVPKIYVPTNPRGAETLPPGIIVPQSDLYLRRLWGEPSADLKTTPKYLVSFTVGINQKKNIDAAVKKFSENFAILLFHYDGRTSEWDEFEWSKRAIHVSVKRQAKWWYAKRFLHPDIVAAYEYIFIWDEDLGVEHFDGEKYIQLVKKYGLEISQPGLEPNNGLTWEMTKRRGDREAHKDTEEKPGWCSDPHLPPCAAFVEIMAPVFSREAWRCAWHLIQNDLVHGWGLDFALRRCVEPAHEKIGVVDSQWIVHQVIPSLGSQGDPEDGKAPWEGVRTRCKNEWAEFQARLLGADQAYLSQRGRG
;
A
#
# COMPACT_ATOMS: atom_id res chain seq x y z
N MET A 1 -70.02 -32.69 -37.91
CA MET A 1 -69.44 -31.83 -38.95
C MET A 1 -68.61 -30.72 -38.29
N VAL A 2 -67.55 -31.08 -37.54
CA VAL A 2 -66.73 -30.14 -36.72
C VAL A 2 -65.23 -30.31 -37.04
N THR A 3 -64.91 -30.94 -38.17
CA THR A 3 -63.53 -31.36 -38.51
C THR A 3 -62.95 -30.66 -39.73
N VAL A 4 -63.61 -29.62 -40.26
CA VAL A 4 -63.14 -28.84 -41.43
C VAL A 4 -62.59 -27.46 -41.05
N HIS A 5 -62.95 -26.91 -39.87
CA HIS A 5 -62.54 -25.56 -39.46
C HIS A 5 -61.16 -25.47 -38.77
N ARG A 6 -60.56 -26.60 -38.35
CA ARG A 6 -59.29 -26.60 -37.60
C ARG A 6 -58.07 -26.61 -38.54
N SER A 7 -58.12 -27.34 -39.65
CA SER A 7 -57.02 -27.43 -40.62
C SER A 7 -56.83 -26.15 -41.45
N ALA A 8 -57.91 -25.47 -41.84
CA ALA A 8 -57.82 -24.20 -42.55
C ALA A 8 -57.20 -23.08 -41.69
N ARG A 9 -57.50 -23.08 -40.38
CA ARG A 9 -56.95 -22.10 -39.43
C ARG A 9 -55.45 -22.31 -39.21
N LEU A 10 -55.01 -23.57 -39.14
CA LEU A 10 -53.60 -23.93 -38.95
C LEU A 10 -52.76 -23.57 -40.19
N ILE A 11 -53.25 -23.89 -41.39
CA ILE A 11 -52.57 -23.57 -42.66
C ILE A 11 -52.45 -22.05 -42.83
N PHE A 12 -53.50 -21.29 -42.48
CA PHE A 12 -53.50 -19.82 -42.55
C PHE A 12 -52.53 -19.20 -41.54
N THR A 13 -52.44 -19.69 -40.30
CA THR A 13 -51.46 -19.19 -39.32
C THR A 13 -50.02 -19.51 -39.70
N THR A 14 -49.75 -20.69 -40.29
CA THR A 14 -48.40 -21.08 -40.70
C THR A 14 -47.93 -20.31 -41.93
N THR A 15 -48.81 -20.05 -42.89
CA THR A 15 -48.48 -19.21 -44.06
C THR A 15 -48.30 -17.75 -43.68
N LEU A 16 -49.15 -17.20 -42.79
CA LEU A 16 -48.99 -15.82 -42.32
C LEU A 16 -47.69 -15.64 -41.51
N GLY A 17 -47.31 -16.62 -40.68
CA GLY A 17 -46.05 -16.61 -39.93
C GLY A 17 -44.81 -16.72 -40.83
N ALA A 18 -44.85 -17.55 -41.87
CA ALA A 18 -43.75 -17.69 -42.82
C ALA A 18 -43.57 -16.43 -43.69
N VAL A 19 -44.68 -15.81 -44.12
CA VAL A 19 -44.65 -14.55 -44.87
C VAL A 19 -44.15 -13.41 -43.99
N PHE A 20 -44.62 -13.30 -42.75
CA PHE A 20 -44.17 -12.28 -41.80
C PHE A 20 -42.68 -12.45 -41.42
N GLY A 21 -42.21 -13.68 -41.23
CA GLY A 21 -40.81 -14.00 -40.98
C GLY A 21 -39.90 -13.70 -42.19
N PHE A 22 -40.37 -13.96 -43.40
CA PHE A 22 -39.66 -13.61 -44.64
C PHE A 22 -39.57 -12.10 -44.83
N PHE A 23 -40.64 -11.33 -44.57
CA PHE A 23 -40.59 -9.87 -44.66
C PHE A 23 -39.70 -9.23 -43.58
N ILE A 24 -39.62 -9.79 -42.37
CA ILE A 24 -38.62 -9.34 -41.37
C ILE A 24 -37.20 -9.70 -41.81
N GLY A 25 -36.98 -10.90 -42.35
CA GLY A 25 -35.67 -11.35 -42.81
C GLY A 25 -35.12 -10.62 -44.04
N VAL A 26 -35.99 -10.14 -44.93
CA VAL A 26 -35.61 -9.42 -46.16
C VAL A 26 -35.63 -7.89 -45.98
N SER A 27 -36.25 -7.39 -44.90
CA SER A 27 -36.21 -5.96 -44.53
C SER A 27 -35.05 -5.59 -43.59
N LEU A 28 -34.22 -6.56 -43.20
CA LEU A 28 -32.95 -6.31 -42.54
C LEU A 28 -31.86 -6.15 -43.60
N PRO A 29 -31.25 -4.96 -43.77
CA PRO A 29 -30.08 -4.85 -44.62
C PRO A 29 -28.98 -5.76 -44.04
N ALA A 30 -28.36 -6.58 -44.89
CA ALA A 30 -27.18 -7.35 -44.53
C ALA A 30 -26.15 -6.40 -43.90
N VAL A 31 -25.89 -6.56 -42.61
CA VAL A 31 -24.91 -5.76 -41.87
C VAL A 31 -23.53 -6.16 -42.36
N SER A 32 -23.05 -5.47 -43.39
CA SER A 32 -21.62 -5.39 -43.66
C SER A 32 -20.96 -4.76 -42.45
N LEU A 33 -20.08 -5.49 -41.77
CA LEU A 33 -19.19 -4.96 -40.72
C LEU A 33 -18.15 -4.01 -41.34
N THR A 34 -18.63 -2.91 -41.88
CA THR A 34 -17.81 -1.80 -42.36
C THR A 34 -18.47 -0.51 -41.91
N LYS A 35 -17.72 0.25 -41.08
CA LYS A 35 -18.03 1.57 -40.50
C LYS A 35 -18.80 1.56 -39.19
N ILE A 36 -18.06 1.35 -38.10
CA ILE A 36 -18.33 1.98 -36.80
C ILE A 36 -18.28 3.51 -37.05
N ARG A 37 -19.43 4.19 -36.99
CA ARG A 37 -19.48 5.66 -36.92
C ARG A 37 -19.41 6.06 -35.45
N PHE A 38 -18.29 6.63 -35.05
CA PHE A 38 -18.15 7.27 -33.74
C PHE A 38 -19.01 8.55 -33.67
N PRO A 39 -19.61 8.87 -32.52
CA PRO A 39 -20.24 10.17 -32.29
C PRO A 39 -19.21 11.30 -32.42
N SER A 40 -19.62 12.43 -32.98
CA SER A 40 -18.79 13.59 -33.35
C SER A 40 -18.11 14.35 -32.20
N SER A 41 -18.11 13.82 -30.97
CA SER A 41 -17.54 14.45 -29.79
C SER A 41 -16.14 13.94 -29.41
N ILE A 42 -15.54 13.04 -30.20
CA ILE A 42 -14.14 12.57 -30.01
C ILE A 42 -13.12 13.51 -30.71
N ILE A 43 -13.58 14.61 -31.30
CA ILE A 43 -12.70 15.64 -31.83
C ILE A 43 -12.24 16.51 -30.66
N THR A 44 -11.07 16.22 -30.08
CA THR A 44 -10.21 17.25 -29.42
C THR A 44 -8.82 16.78 -28.97
N SER A 45 -8.49 15.49 -28.89
CA SER A 45 -7.11 15.10 -28.55
C SER A 45 -6.21 14.97 -29.79
N LEU A 46 -6.73 14.39 -30.87
CA LEU A 46 -5.98 14.23 -32.11
C LEU A 46 -5.77 15.56 -32.85
N ASP A 47 -6.80 16.40 -32.95
CA ASP A 47 -6.68 17.69 -33.66
C ASP A 47 -5.77 18.69 -32.94
N VAL A 48 -5.71 18.65 -31.60
CA VAL A 48 -4.75 19.47 -30.83
C VAL A 48 -3.31 19.03 -31.12
N ALA A 49 -3.05 17.71 -31.18
CA ALA A 49 -1.73 17.18 -31.54
C ALA A 49 -1.31 17.57 -32.98
N PHE A 50 -2.25 17.60 -33.93
CA PHE A 50 -1.97 18.01 -35.31
C PHE A 50 -1.81 19.51 -35.50
N THR A 51 -2.39 20.35 -34.63
CA THR A 51 -2.29 21.81 -34.76
C THR A 51 -0.95 22.34 -34.22
N GLU A 52 -0.38 21.69 -33.19
CA GLU A 52 0.96 22.01 -32.65
C GLU A 52 2.11 21.64 -33.62
N LEU A 53 1.94 20.61 -34.46
CA LEU A 53 2.91 20.20 -35.48
C LEU A 53 3.03 21.17 -36.67
N ARG A 54 2.22 22.24 -36.73
CA ARG A 54 2.20 23.21 -37.83
C ARG A 54 3.05 24.47 -37.58
N ARG A 55 3.99 24.42 -36.63
CA ARG A 55 5.05 25.45 -36.52
C ARG A 55 6.09 25.26 -37.63
N PRO A 56 6.52 26.32 -38.34
CA PRO A 56 7.57 26.20 -39.34
C PRO A 56 8.92 25.90 -38.67
N ASN A 57 9.48 24.73 -38.98
CA ASN A 57 10.88 24.28 -38.83
C ASN A 57 11.61 24.61 -37.51
N PRO A 58 11.69 23.67 -36.55
CA PRO A 58 12.82 23.61 -35.63
C PRO A 58 14.12 23.30 -36.42
N PRO A 59 15.32 23.65 -35.88
CA PRO A 59 16.59 23.22 -36.48
C PRO A 59 16.64 21.69 -36.59
N PRO A 60 17.50 21.10 -37.46
CA PRO A 60 17.55 19.66 -37.67
C PRO A 60 18.19 18.99 -36.44
N ASN A 61 17.42 18.84 -35.38
CA ASN A 61 17.77 17.97 -34.27
C ASN A 61 17.51 16.55 -34.76
N ARG A 62 18.59 15.83 -35.08
CA ARG A 62 18.52 14.37 -35.25
C ARG A 62 17.81 13.80 -34.03
N SER A 63 16.63 13.24 -34.22
CA SER A 63 15.97 12.50 -33.17
C SER A 63 16.56 11.10 -33.15
N LEU A 64 16.71 10.51 -31.95
CA LEU A 64 17.09 9.09 -31.82
C LEU A 64 16.02 8.16 -32.44
N GLU A 65 14.82 8.68 -32.73
CA GLU A 65 13.74 7.96 -33.40
C GLU A 65 13.95 7.89 -34.93
N ASP A 66 14.72 8.81 -35.51
CA ASP A 66 15.07 8.80 -36.94
C ASP A 66 16.17 7.79 -37.28
N GLU A 67 16.94 7.37 -36.26
CA GLU A 67 17.88 6.25 -36.37
C GLU A 67 17.09 4.98 -36.07
N GLY A 68 16.69 4.23 -37.11
CA GLY A 68 15.85 3.05 -36.98
C GLY A 68 16.31 2.06 -35.89
N SER A 69 15.40 1.21 -35.41
CA SER A 69 15.55 0.24 -34.30
C SER A 69 16.90 -0.52 -34.24
N GLU A 70 17.59 -0.67 -35.37
CA GLU A 70 18.98 -1.14 -35.41
C GLU A 70 19.96 -0.04 -34.97
N GLY A 71 20.18 0.07 -33.66
CA GLY A 71 21.36 0.75 -33.14
C GLY A 71 21.19 1.69 -31.97
N VAL A 72 20.02 1.77 -31.31
CA VAL A 72 19.87 2.60 -30.10
C VAL A 72 20.94 2.20 -29.08
N PRO A 73 21.96 3.05 -28.83
CA PRO A 73 23.06 2.67 -27.96
C PRO A 73 22.53 2.53 -26.55
N LYS A 74 22.93 1.46 -25.84
CA LYS A 74 22.62 1.35 -24.42
C LYS A 74 23.32 2.49 -23.67
N ILE A 75 22.53 3.42 -23.15
CA ILE A 75 22.98 4.53 -22.32
C ILE A 75 23.04 4.02 -20.89
N TYR A 76 24.23 3.53 -20.51
CA TYR A 76 24.46 3.08 -19.16
C TYR A 76 24.82 4.27 -18.26
N VAL A 77 23.96 4.55 -17.29
CA VAL A 77 24.27 5.42 -16.14
C VAL A 77 24.08 4.58 -14.88
N PRO A 78 25.06 4.50 -13.97
CA PRO A 78 24.97 3.66 -12.76
C PRO A 78 23.74 3.93 -11.88
N THR A 79 23.19 5.14 -11.93
CA THR A 79 21.99 5.55 -11.17
C THR A 79 20.67 5.21 -11.87
N ASN A 80 20.70 4.71 -13.11
CA ASN A 80 19.48 4.38 -13.84
C ASN A 80 18.83 3.13 -13.23
N PRO A 81 17.48 3.11 -13.15
CA PRO A 81 16.75 1.88 -12.86
C PRO A 81 17.11 0.79 -13.87
N ARG A 82 17.14 -0.46 -13.41
CA ARG A 82 17.29 -1.62 -14.31
C ARG A 82 16.17 -1.63 -15.33
N GLY A 83 16.50 -1.84 -16.60
CA GLY A 83 15.54 -1.78 -17.71
C GLY A 83 15.38 -0.40 -18.36
N ALA A 84 16.04 0.64 -17.84
CA ALA A 84 16.05 1.99 -18.43
C ALA A 84 17.29 2.27 -19.29
N GLU A 85 18.07 1.24 -19.67
CA GLU A 85 19.35 1.41 -20.36
C GLU A 85 19.21 1.95 -21.79
N THR A 86 18.00 2.00 -22.36
CA THR A 86 17.74 2.60 -23.68
C THR A 86 17.22 4.03 -23.59
N LEU A 87 16.96 4.55 -22.38
CA LEU A 87 16.38 5.86 -22.19
C LEU A 87 17.46 6.94 -22.02
N PRO A 88 17.29 8.13 -22.63
CA PRO A 88 18.17 9.26 -22.39
C PRO A 88 18.20 9.66 -20.90
N PRO A 89 19.36 9.99 -20.30
CA PRO A 89 19.43 10.29 -18.86
C PRO A 89 18.52 11.45 -18.44
N GLY A 90 18.27 12.41 -19.33
CA GLY A 90 17.41 13.56 -19.06
C GLY A 90 15.92 13.27 -18.95
N ILE A 91 15.43 12.08 -19.36
CA ILE A 91 14.02 11.67 -19.21
C ILE A 91 13.80 10.70 -18.04
N ILE A 92 14.88 10.15 -17.48
CA ILE A 92 14.78 9.10 -16.46
C ILE A 92 14.43 9.71 -15.11
N VAL A 93 13.30 9.26 -14.55
CA VAL A 93 12.91 9.51 -13.16
C VAL A 93 13.16 8.20 -12.39
N PRO A 94 14.20 8.14 -11.53
CA PRO A 94 14.65 6.87 -10.95
C PRO A 94 13.74 6.30 -9.86
N GLN A 95 12.84 7.12 -9.31
CA GLN A 95 11.98 6.79 -8.17
C GLN A 95 10.58 7.33 -8.43
N SER A 96 9.57 6.68 -7.87
CA SER A 96 8.19 7.17 -7.86
C SER A 96 7.83 7.75 -6.49
N ASP A 97 6.70 8.46 -6.44
CA ASP A 97 6.14 9.05 -5.23
C ASP A 97 4.61 8.84 -5.19
N LEU A 98 3.99 9.18 -4.06
CA LEU A 98 2.52 9.16 -3.90
C LEU A 98 1.94 10.58 -3.90
N TYR A 99 2.62 11.57 -4.47
CA TYR A 99 2.12 12.94 -4.50
C TYR A 99 0.94 13.09 -5.45
N LEU A 100 -0.16 13.66 -4.97
CA LEU A 100 -1.34 13.90 -5.78
C LEU A 100 -1.07 15.01 -6.80
N ARG A 101 -1.41 14.75 -8.07
CA ARG A 101 -1.26 15.67 -9.20
C ARG A 101 -2.64 16.07 -9.73
N ARG A 102 -2.79 17.31 -10.20
CA ARG A 102 -4.06 17.78 -10.77
C ARG A 102 -4.19 17.28 -12.21
N LEU A 103 -5.43 17.15 -12.68
CA LEU A 103 -5.70 16.72 -14.07
C LEU A 103 -5.47 17.85 -15.10
N TRP A 104 -5.19 19.09 -14.65
CA TRP A 104 -5.04 20.27 -15.51
C TRP A 104 -4.01 21.26 -14.94
N GLY A 105 -3.53 22.16 -15.80
CA GLY A 105 -2.59 23.22 -15.44
C GLY A 105 -1.13 22.78 -15.48
N GLU A 106 -0.25 23.63 -14.95
CA GLU A 106 1.19 23.38 -14.94
C GLU A 106 1.57 22.38 -13.83
N PRO A 107 2.32 21.30 -14.13
CA PRO A 107 2.74 20.30 -13.14
C PRO A 107 3.56 20.89 -11.99
N SER A 108 4.33 21.96 -12.25
CA SER A 108 5.13 22.68 -11.24
C SER A 108 4.28 23.36 -10.17
N ALA A 109 2.99 23.61 -10.44
CA ALA A 109 2.07 24.25 -9.52
C ALA A 109 1.22 23.26 -8.71
N ASP A 110 1.39 21.94 -8.89
CA ASP A 110 0.60 20.92 -8.20
C ASP A 110 0.93 20.81 -6.71
N LEU A 111 2.22 20.94 -6.36
CA LEU A 111 2.70 20.78 -5.00
C LEU A 111 3.14 22.14 -4.45
N LYS A 112 2.31 22.72 -3.56
CA LYS A 112 2.69 23.92 -2.78
C LYS A 112 3.75 23.59 -1.74
N THR A 113 3.63 22.41 -1.14
CA THR A 113 4.53 21.86 -0.14
C THR A 113 4.77 20.40 -0.52
N THR A 114 6.01 19.93 -0.40
CA THR A 114 6.37 18.54 -0.70
C THR A 114 6.40 17.74 0.60
N PRO A 115 5.47 16.78 0.81
CA PRO A 115 5.49 15.93 1.99
C PRO A 115 6.79 15.14 2.09
N LYS A 116 7.40 15.15 3.28
CA LYS A 116 8.66 14.47 3.58
C LYS A 116 8.44 13.11 4.24
N TYR A 117 7.27 12.92 4.85
CA TYR A 117 6.95 11.73 5.63
C TYR A 117 5.65 11.12 5.11
N LEU A 118 5.49 9.81 5.29
CA LEU A 118 4.27 9.09 4.95
C LEU A 118 3.71 8.46 6.21
N VAL A 119 2.42 8.63 6.47
CA VAL A 119 1.70 7.83 7.46
C VAL A 119 0.61 7.04 6.79
N SER A 120 0.60 5.74 7.08
CA SER A 120 -0.42 4.81 6.63
C SER A 120 -1.18 4.22 7.81
N PHE A 121 -2.50 4.11 7.64
CA PHE A 121 -3.39 3.47 8.59
C PHE A 121 -4.18 2.37 7.89
N THR A 122 -4.39 1.23 8.56
CA THR A 122 -5.31 0.19 8.08
C THR A 122 -6.63 0.33 8.79
N VAL A 123 -7.67 0.76 8.08
CA VAL A 123 -8.85 1.37 8.70
C VAL A 123 -10.16 0.68 8.30
N GLY A 124 -11.09 0.71 9.25
CA GLY A 124 -12.51 0.50 9.03
C GLY A 124 -13.31 1.71 9.49
N ILE A 125 -14.51 1.83 8.96
CA ILE A 125 -15.42 2.95 9.21
C ILE A 125 -15.74 3.17 10.70
N ASN A 126 -15.73 2.10 11.49
CA ASN A 126 -16.02 2.15 12.92
C ASN A 126 -14.94 2.92 13.70
N GLN A 127 -13.74 3.03 13.15
CA GLN A 127 -12.58 3.68 13.75
C GLN A 127 -12.34 5.09 13.20
N LYS A 128 -13.21 5.60 12.31
CA LYS A 128 -13.02 6.89 11.64
C LYS A 128 -12.76 8.07 12.59
N LYS A 129 -13.42 8.09 13.76
CA LYS A 129 -13.21 9.13 14.78
C LYS A 129 -11.82 9.05 15.42
N ASN A 130 -11.31 7.83 15.62
CA ASN A 130 -9.98 7.63 16.16
C ASN A 130 -8.91 8.06 15.14
N ILE A 131 -9.13 7.72 13.87
CA ILE A 131 -8.24 8.17 12.78
C ILE A 131 -8.29 9.68 12.58
N ASP A 132 -9.46 10.33 12.70
CA ASP A 132 -9.55 11.80 12.69
C ASP A 132 -8.73 12.44 13.83
N ALA A 133 -8.75 11.85 15.03
CA ALA A 133 -7.90 12.28 16.13
C ALA A 133 -6.41 12.07 15.83
N ALA A 134 -6.05 10.95 15.20
CA ALA A 134 -4.68 10.63 14.77
C ALA A 134 -4.16 11.62 13.72
N VAL A 135 -4.91 11.85 12.64
CA VAL A 135 -4.50 12.72 11.52
C VAL A 135 -4.20 14.14 11.98
N LYS A 136 -4.91 14.65 13.01
CA LYS A 136 -4.64 15.96 13.62
C LYS A 136 -3.28 16.08 14.30
N LYS A 137 -2.57 14.97 14.54
CA LYS A 137 -1.20 14.96 15.10
C LYS A 137 -0.10 15.03 14.06
N PHE A 138 -0.46 15.06 12.77
CA PHE A 138 0.48 15.12 11.65
C PHE A 138 0.33 16.47 10.92
N SER A 139 1.46 17.08 10.60
CA SER A 139 1.52 18.35 9.87
C SER A 139 1.33 18.14 8.36
N GLU A 140 1.38 19.21 7.57
CA GLU A 140 1.40 19.14 6.09
C GLU A 140 2.66 18.47 5.52
N ASN A 141 3.69 18.21 6.33
CA ASN A 141 4.85 17.42 5.90
C ASN A 141 4.52 15.93 5.76
N PHE A 142 3.34 15.49 6.18
CA PHE A 142 2.90 14.09 6.13
C PHE A 142 1.90 13.87 4.99
N ALA A 143 2.22 12.95 4.10
CA ALA A 143 1.22 12.33 3.24
C ALA A 143 0.40 11.33 4.07
N ILE A 144 -0.93 11.35 3.91
CA ILE A 144 -1.85 10.44 4.61
C ILE A 144 -2.36 9.39 3.62
N LEU A 145 -2.17 8.11 3.96
CA LEU A 145 -2.63 6.97 3.18
C LEU A 145 -3.52 6.06 4.04
N LEU A 146 -4.70 5.75 3.56
CA LEU A 146 -5.67 4.91 4.26
C LEU A 146 -5.91 3.60 3.49
N PHE A 147 -5.70 2.48 4.17
CA PHE A 147 -5.97 1.14 3.67
C PHE A 147 -7.32 0.63 4.21
N HIS A 148 -8.35 0.68 3.39
CA HIS A 148 -9.74 0.38 3.78
C HIS A 148 -10.06 -1.10 3.65
N TYR A 149 -10.00 -1.84 4.76
CA TYR A 149 -10.32 -3.27 4.76
C TYR A 149 -11.82 -3.57 4.68
N ASP A 150 -12.69 -2.58 4.85
CA ASP A 150 -14.16 -2.74 4.83
C ASP A 150 -14.80 -2.33 3.50
N GLY A 151 -14.02 -1.75 2.58
CA GLY A 151 -14.50 -1.29 1.30
C GLY A 151 -15.12 0.11 1.28
N ARG A 152 -15.13 0.84 2.41
CA ARG A 152 -15.90 2.09 2.59
C ARG A 152 -15.01 3.32 2.53
N THR A 153 -15.05 4.05 1.42
CA THR A 153 -14.19 5.23 1.19
C THR A 153 -14.96 6.54 1.19
N SER A 154 -16.10 6.62 0.50
CA SER A 154 -16.87 7.87 0.37
C SER A 154 -17.41 8.40 1.70
N GLU A 155 -17.66 7.54 2.68
CA GLU A 155 -18.15 7.98 4.00
C GLU A 155 -17.11 8.75 4.81
N TRP A 156 -15.84 8.73 4.38
CA TRP A 156 -14.78 9.53 4.96
C TRP A 156 -14.75 10.97 4.43
N ASP A 157 -15.48 11.28 3.36
CA ASP A 157 -15.59 12.63 2.78
C ASP A 157 -16.21 13.66 3.74
N GLU A 158 -16.77 13.22 4.87
CA GLU A 158 -17.16 14.10 5.97
C GLU A 158 -15.97 14.89 6.56
N PHE A 159 -14.75 14.37 6.41
CA PHE A 159 -13.53 15.02 6.85
C PHE A 159 -12.82 15.71 5.68
N GLU A 160 -12.62 17.03 5.77
CA GLU A 160 -11.91 17.80 4.73
C GLU A 160 -10.47 17.36 4.49
N TRP A 161 -9.79 16.82 5.52
CA TRP A 161 -8.46 16.24 5.34
C TRP A 161 -8.51 14.93 4.53
N SER A 162 -9.60 14.17 4.61
CA SER A 162 -9.73 12.87 3.92
C SER A 162 -9.80 13.04 2.41
N LYS A 163 -10.42 14.14 1.92
CA LYS A 163 -10.44 14.49 0.49
C LYS A 163 -9.06 14.72 -0.11
N ARG A 164 -8.05 14.96 0.74
CA ARG A 164 -6.64 15.14 0.37
C ARG A 164 -5.78 13.93 0.73
N ALA A 165 -6.34 12.92 1.37
CA ALA A 165 -5.68 11.68 1.67
C ALA A 165 -5.78 10.71 0.48
N ILE A 166 -4.93 9.70 0.47
CA ILE A 166 -4.95 8.62 -0.52
C ILE A 166 -5.75 7.47 0.08
N HIS A 167 -6.71 6.95 -0.67
CA HIS A 167 -7.55 5.84 -0.24
C HIS A 167 -7.29 4.62 -1.12
N VAL A 168 -6.91 3.49 -0.52
CA VAL A 168 -6.78 2.21 -1.19
C VAL A 168 -7.71 1.21 -0.52
N SER A 169 -8.58 0.55 -1.28
CA SER A 169 -9.71 -0.20 -0.74
C SER A 169 -9.77 -1.60 -1.34
N VAL A 170 -9.63 -2.61 -0.48
CA VAL A 170 -9.73 -4.04 -0.82
C VAL A 170 -10.29 -4.75 0.41
N LYS A 171 -11.45 -5.39 0.24
CA LYS A 171 -12.16 -5.97 1.39
C LYS A 171 -11.35 -7.09 2.05
N ARG A 172 -11.42 -7.13 3.39
CA ARG A 172 -10.88 -8.17 4.27
C ARG A 172 -9.38 -8.44 4.07
N GLN A 173 -8.60 -7.39 3.80
CA GLN A 173 -7.14 -7.49 3.72
C GLN A 173 -6.48 -6.89 4.97
N ALA A 174 -5.40 -7.52 5.40
CA ALA A 174 -4.63 -7.10 6.57
C ALA A 174 -3.58 -6.03 6.22
N LYS A 175 -3.13 -5.30 7.24
CA LYS A 175 -2.14 -4.20 7.13
C LYS A 175 -0.93 -4.55 6.28
N TRP A 176 -0.32 -5.72 6.55
CA TRP A 176 0.90 -6.13 5.86
C TRP A 176 0.65 -6.62 4.43
N TRP A 177 -0.57 -7.07 4.10
CA TRP A 177 -0.96 -7.34 2.71
C TRP A 177 -0.94 -6.06 1.88
N TYR A 178 -1.49 -4.95 2.42
CA TYR A 178 -1.46 -3.65 1.78
C TYR A 178 -0.05 -3.10 1.67
N ALA A 179 0.70 -3.08 2.78
CA ALA A 179 2.06 -2.58 2.80
C ALA A 179 2.94 -3.29 1.75
N LYS A 180 2.81 -4.61 1.61
CA LYS A 180 3.55 -5.38 0.60
C LYS A 180 3.25 -4.96 -0.84
N ARG A 181 2.04 -4.47 -1.14
CA ARG A 181 1.57 -4.19 -2.51
C ARG A 181 1.62 -2.71 -2.89
N PHE A 182 1.39 -1.82 -1.92
CA PHE A 182 1.22 -0.38 -2.17
C PHE A 182 2.32 0.49 -1.58
N LEU A 183 3.21 -0.09 -0.75
CA LEU A 183 4.36 0.60 -0.18
C LEU A 183 5.69 0.01 -0.71
N HIS A 184 5.76 -0.30 -2.01
CA HIS A 184 7.00 -0.76 -2.62
C HIS A 184 8.12 0.28 -2.39
N PRO A 185 9.36 -0.12 -2.06
CA PRO A 185 10.43 0.83 -1.70
C PRO A 185 10.66 1.90 -2.75
N ASP A 186 10.57 1.57 -4.04
CA ASP A 186 10.72 2.54 -5.14
C ASP A 186 9.51 3.47 -5.34
N ILE A 187 8.34 3.13 -4.79
CA ILE A 187 7.12 3.97 -4.82
C ILE A 187 7.12 4.96 -3.66
N VAL A 188 7.67 4.57 -2.50
CA VAL A 188 7.72 5.41 -1.30
C VAL A 188 9.10 6.02 -1.06
N ALA A 189 9.99 5.93 -2.06
CA ALA A 189 11.36 6.42 -1.97
C ALA A 189 11.47 7.94 -1.82
N ALA A 190 10.41 8.71 -2.06
CA ALA A 190 10.41 10.15 -1.80
C ALA A 190 10.28 10.50 -0.31
N TYR A 191 9.81 9.58 0.53
CA TYR A 191 9.58 9.81 1.96
C TYR A 191 10.80 9.44 2.79
N GLU A 192 11.20 10.28 3.74
CA GLU A 192 12.30 10.04 4.68
C GLU A 192 11.92 9.00 5.74
N TYR A 193 10.68 9.05 6.22
CA TYR A 193 10.12 8.15 7.22
C TYR A 193 8.71 7.69 6.85
N ILE A 194 8.41 6.44 7.16
CA ILE A 194 7.17 5.75 6.79
C ILE A 194 6.56 5.12 8.05
N PHE A 195 5.38 5.61 8.43
CA PHE A 195 4.60 5.12 9.57
C PHE A 195 3.58 4.10 9.06
N ILE A 196 3.49 2.95 9.72
CA ILE A 196 2.57 1.87 9.36
C ILE A 196 1.77 1.48 10.60
N TRP A 197 0.69 2.21 10.86
CA TRP A 197 0.00 2.17 12.14
C TRP A 197 -1.34 1.42 12.07
N ASP A 198 -1.68 0.78 13.17
CA ASP A 198 -3.04 0.27 13.44
C ASP A 198 -4.00 1.42 13.77
N GLU A 199 -5.29 1.15 13.64
CA GLU A 199 -6.38 2.12 13.76
C GLU A 199 -6.93 2.30 15.18
N ASP A 200 -6.46 1.51 16.15
CA ASP A 200 -6.94 1.47 17.54
C ASP A 200 -5.97 2.13 18.54
N LEU A 201 -5.23 3.13 18.05
CA LEU A 201 -4.24 3.89 18.82
C LEU A 201 -4.81 5.21 19.33
N GLY A 202 -4.76 5.42 20.65
CA GLY A 202 -4.99 6.71 21.28
C GLY A 202 -3.73 7.58 21.23
N VAL A 203 -3.86 8.80 20.70
CA VAL A 203 -2.72 9.68 20.34
C VAL A 203 -2.69 11.00 21.10
N GLU A 204 -3.37 11.08 22.26
CA GLU A 204 -3.53 12.34 23.01
C GLU A 204 -2.20 13.06 23.26
N HIS A 205 -1.16 12.29 23.58
CA HIS A 205 0.16 12.78 23.95
C HIS A 205 1.22 12.68 22.84
N PHE A 206 0.79 12.38 21.63
CA PHE A 206 1.66 12.23 20.46
C PHE A 206 1.63 13.50 19.58
N ASP A 207 2.79 13.84 19.02
CA ASP A 207 3.02 14.86 18.00
C ASP A 207 4.03 14.33 16.97
N GLY A 208 3.61 14.25 15.70
CA GLY A 208 4.40 13.62 14.64
C GLY A 208 5.71 14.34 14.31
N GLU A 209 5.75 15.68 14.43
CA GLU A 209 6.96 16.45 14.15
C GLU A 209 7.98 16.29 15.28
N LYS A 210 7.54 16.39 16.54
CA LYS A 210 8.40 16.15 17.70
C LYS A 210 8.93 14.72 17.72
N TYR A 211 8.08 13.75 17.36
CA TYR A 211 8.49 12.36 17.23
C TYR A 211 9.64 12.20 16.23
N ILE A 212 9.50 12.73 15.01
CA ILE A 212 10.57 12.64 14.00
C ILE A 212 11.84 13.36 14.43
N GLN A 213 11.74 14.49 15.12
CA GLN A 213 12.92 15.17 15.68
C GLN A 213 13.70 14.25 16.65
N LEU A 214 12.99 13.50 17.49
CA LEU A 214 13.61 12.57 18.44
C LEU A 214 14.16 11.33 17.73
N VAL A 215 13.43 10.76 16.77
CA VAL A 215 13.92 9.66 15.92
C VAL A 215 15.26 10.04 15.28
N LYS A 216 15.34 11.24 14.68
CA LYS A 216 16.57 11.76 14.09
C LYS A 216 17.66 12.01 15.14
N LYS A 217 17.32 12.64 16.29
CA LYS A 217 18.24 12.92 17.40
C LYS A 217 18.92 11.64 17.93
N TYR A 218 18.16 10.55 18.05
CA TYR A 218 18.64 9.29 18.60
C TYR A 218 19.18 8.30 17.56
N GLY A 219 19.20 8.69 16.27
CA GLY A 219 19.69 7.86 15.17
C GLY A 219 18.87 6.58 14.98
N LEU A 220 17.55 6.67 15.21
CA LEU A 220 16.65 5.53 15.08
C LEU A 220 16.24 5.34 13.61
N GLU A 221 16.46 4.15 13.09
CA GLU A 221 16.09 3.73 11.74
C GLU A 221 14.79 2.93 11.73
N ILE A 222 14.49 2.22 12.82
CA ILE A 222 13.20 1.59 13.08
C ILE A 222 12.77 2.01 14.47
N SER A 223 11.56 2.53 14.63
CA SER A 223 11.12 3.09 15.91
C SER A 223 9.64 2.90 16.13
N GLN A 224 9.20 3.12 17.36
CA GLN A 224 7.79 3.34 17.67
C GLN A 224 7.63 4.38 18.80
N PRO A 225 6.46 5.00 18.95
CA PRO A 225 6.09 5.71 20.17
C PRO A 225 6.08 4.78 21.40
N GLY A 226 6.35 5.32 22.59
CA GLY A 226 6.16 4.59 23.84
C GLY A 226 4.70 4.18 24.05
N LEU A 227 4.48 2.98 24.61
CA LEU A 227 3.13 2.53 24.98
C LEU A 227 2.86 2.81 26.44
N GLU A 228 1.74 3.50 26.71
CA GLU A 228 1.26 3.69 28.07
C GLU A 228 0.82 2.33 28.68
N PRO A 229 1.29 1.94 29.87
CA PRO A 229 1.08 0.61 30.44
C PRO A 229 -0.33 0.36 31.01
N ASN A 230 -1.28 1.28 30.84
CA ASN A 230 -2.56 1.28 31.55
C ASN A 230 -3.44 0.03 31.33
N ASN A 231 -3.27 -0.68 30.20
CA ASN A 231 -4.09 -1.86 29.85
C ASN A 231 -3.29 -3.17 29.80
N GLY A 232 -2.11 -3.22 30.43
CA GLY A 232 -1.19 -4.34 30.32
C GLY A 232 -0.40 -4.32 29.01
N LEU A 233 0.82 -4.85 29.05
CA LEU A 233 1.74 -4.86 27.91
C LEU A 233 2.31 -6.27 27.71
N THR A 234 2.43 -6.67 26.45
CA THR A 234 3.04 -7.96 26.10
C THR A 234 4.56 -7.91 26.33
N TRP A 235 5.20 -6.83 25.87
CA TRP A 235 6.65 -6.64 25.83
C TRP A 235 7.05 -5.43 26.69
N GLU A 236 8.01 -5.60 27.61
CA GLU A 236 8.52 -4.49 28.41
C GLU A 236 9.29 -3.48 27.56
N MET A 237 9.79 -3.91 26.39
CA MET A 237 10.54 -3.07 25.46
C MET A 237 9.67 -1.99 24.81
N THR A 238 8.35 -2.19 24.71
CA THR A 238 7.43 -1.19 24.11
C THR A 238 6.89 -0.20 25.13
N LYS A 239 7.06 -0.50 26.41
CA LYS A 239 6.51 0.28 27.52
C LYS A 239 7.20 1.62 27.63
N ARG A 240 6.42 2.69 27.70
CA ARG A 240 6.89 4.05 27.94
C ARG A 240 7.71 4.16 29.24
N ARG A 241 8.82 4.88 29.18
CA ARG A 241 9.68 5.26 30.32
C ARG A 241 9.53 6.75 30.63
N GLY A 242 9.07 7.08 31.83
CA GLY A 242 8.79 8.48 32.22
C GLY A 242 10.03 9.34 32.50
N ASP A 243 11.20 8.74 32.59
CA ASP A 243 12.47 9.35 33.04
C ASP A 243 13.41 9.75 31.90
N ARG A 244 13.05 9.45 30.64
CA ARG A 244 13.90 9.63 29.46
C ARG A 244 13.07 9.96 28.22
N GLU A 245 13.72 10.44 27.16
CA GLU A 245 13.04 10.78 25.91
C GLU A 245 12.88 9.59 24.96
N ALA A 246 13.79 8.62 25.04
CA ALA A 246 13.81 7.39 24.26
C ALA A 246 14.66 6.30 24.95
N HIS A 247 14.41 5.04 24.61
CA HIS A 247 15.23 3.88 25.00
C HIS A 247 15.37 2.85 23.86
N LYS A 248 16.38 1.98 23.96
CA LYS A 248 16.72 0.97 22.94
C LYS A 248 16.85 -0.45 23.50
N ASP A 249 16.77 -0.55 24.82
CA ASP A 249 16.90 -1.77 25.59
C ASP A 249 15.94 -1.74 26.80
N THR A 250 15.65 -2.93 27.32
CA THR A 250 14.86 -3.12 28.54
C THR A 250 15.34 -4.36 29.29
N GLU A 251 15.03 -4.39 30.59
CA GLU A 251 14.91 -5.65 31.31
C GLU A 251 13.54 -6.27 31.01
N GLU A 252 13.55 -7.53 30.58
CA GLU A 252 12.35 -8.31 30.30
C GLU A 252 12.08 -9.34 31.39
N LYS A 253 10.93 -10.01 31.28
CA LYS A 253 10.55 -11.12 32.16
C LYS A 253 11.65 -12.20 32.18
N PRO A 254 11.92 -12.83 33.33
CA PRO A 254 12.96 -13.85 33.43
C PRO A 254 12.82 -14.95 32.37
N GLY A 255 13.90 -15.21 31.63
CA GLY A 255 13.96 -16.23 30.58
C GLY A 255 13.46 -15.80 29.20
N TRP A 256 13.02 -14.55 29.02
CA TRP A 256 12.52 -14.06 27.73
C TRP A 256 13.63 -13.55 26.80
N CYS A 257 14.79 -13.21 27.36
CA CYS A 257 15.94 -12.75 26.59
C CYS A 257 17.06 -13.77 26.65
N SER A 258 17.40 -14.30 25.49
CA SER A 258 18.59 -15.14 25.30
C SER A 258 19.88 -14.31 25.24
N ASP A 259 19.78 -13.06 24.78
CA ASP A 259 20.86 -12.09 24.66
C ASP A 259 20.25 -10.68 24.85
N PRO A 260 20.89 -9.79 25.64
CA PRO A 260 20.36 -8.46 25.93
C PRO A 260 20.28 -7.54 24.70
N HIS A 261 21.07 -7.79 23.65
CA HIS A 261 21.06 -7.02 22.40
C HIS A 261 20.10 -7.58 21.34
N LEU A 262 19.37 -8.64 21.68
CA LEU A 262 18.39 -9.27 20.79
C LEU A 262 16.95 -9.05 21.29
N PRO A 263 15.96 -9.11 20.38
CA PRO A 263 14.57 -9.12 20.76
C PRO A 263 14.24 -10.27 21.73
N PRO A 264 13.32 -10.04 22.69
CA PRO A 264 12.57 -8.79 22.88
C PRO A 264 13.30 -7.72 23.71
N CYS A 265 14.47 -7.99 24.30
CA CYS A 265 15.16 -7.05 25.20
C CYS A 265 15.70 -5.79 24.52
N ALA A 266 16.14 -5.89 23.27
CA ALA A 266 16.58 -4.77 22.46
C ALA A 266 16.30 -5.07 20.99
N ALA A 267 16.59 -4.12 20.10
CA ALA A 267 16.42 -4.31 18.66
C ALA A 267 14.97 -4.68 18.26
N PHE A 268 13.98 -4.24 19.03
CA PHE A 268 12.58 -4.66 18.91
C PHE A 268 11.63 -3.45 19.01
N VAL A 269 10.66 -3.44 18.11
CA VAL A 269 9.44 -2.62 18.19
C VAL A 269 8.28 -3.50 17.72
N GLU A 270 7.09 -3.22 18.22
CA GLU A 270 5.87 -3.94 17.87
C GLU A 270 5.26 -3.39 16.57
N ILE A 271 4.73 -4.30 15.76
CA ILE A 271 4.20 -4.10 14.42
C ILE A 271 2.95 -3.25 14.44
N MET A 272 2.37 -2.96 15.61
CA MET A 272 1.20 -2.12 15.78
C MET A 272 1.45 -0.67 15.36
N ALA A 273 2.56 -0.07 15.80
CA ALA A 273 2.88 1.34 15.53
C ALA A 273 4.32 1.60 15.04
N PRO A 274 4.90 0.77 14.15
CA PRO A 274 6.26 0.96 13.69
C PRO A 274 6.39 2.17 12.76
N VAL A 275 7.58 2.76 12.79
CA VAL A 275 8.05 3.82 11.93
C VAL A 275 9.41 3.43 11.38
N PHE A 276 9.54 3.41 10.06
CA PHE A 276 10.76 3.03 9.38
C PHE A 276 11.38 4.25 8.71
N SER A 277 12.69 4.36 8.74
CA SER A 277 13.40 5.19 7.77
C SER A 277 13.23 4.59 6.37
N ARG A 278 13.48 5.41 5.34
CA ARG A 278 13.50 4.96 3.94
C ARG A 278 14.38 3.73 3.72
N GLU A 279 15.58 3.73 4.29
CA GLU A 279 16.56 2.67 4.10
C GLU A 279 16.14 1.38 4.83
N ALA A 280 15.67 1.50 6.08
CA ALA A 280 15.17 0.35 6.83
C ALA A 280 13.92 -0.25 6.17
N TRP A 281 13.02 0.59 5.64
CA TRP A 281 11.83 0.13 4.94
C TRP A 281 12.17 -0.67 3.68
N ARG A 282 13.19 -0.27 2.92
CA ARG A 282 13.63 -1.02 1.73
C ARG A 282 13.96 -2.47 2.08
N CYS A 283 14.63 -2.73 3.20
CA CYS A 283 14.85 -4.10 3.68
C CYS A 283 13.58 -4.73 4.25
N ALA A 284 12.86 -4.04 5.14
CA ALA A 284 11.68 -4.59 5.82
C ALA A 284 10.60 -5.02 4.82
N TRP A 285 10.43 -4.28 3.72
CA TRP A 285 9.51 -4.65 2.65
C TRP A 285 9.83 -6.00 2.01
N HIS A 286 11.12 -6.34 1.83
CA HIS A 286 11.55 -7.63 1.28
C HIS A 286 11.42 -8.78 2.29
N LEU A 287 11.43 -8.47 3.59
CA LEU A 287 11.17 -9.44 4.65
C LEU A 287 9.69 -9.88 4.69
N ILE A 288 8.76 -8.98 4.33
CA ILE A 288 7.33 -9.29 4.26
C ILE A 288 7.06 -10.30 3.14
N GLN A 289 6.40 -11.41 3.49
CA GLN A 289 6.04 -12.49 2.57
C GLN A 289 4.73 -12.16 1.82
N ASN A 290 4.62 -12.59 0.56
CA ASN A 290 3.46 -12.25 -0.27
C ASN A 290 2.14 -12.91 0.18
N ASP A 291 2.24 -14.09 0.79
CA ASP A 291 1.14 -14.98 1.19
C ASP A 291 0.86 -14.98 2.71
N LEU A 292 1.73 -14.38 3.53
CA LEU A 292 1.53 -14.21 4.97
C LEU A 292 1.12 -12.76 5.25
N VAL A 293 -0.14 -12.55 5.59
CA VAL A 293 -0.79 -11.23 5.53
C VAL A 293 -0.90 -10.52 6.86
N HIS A 294 -0.81 -11.24 7.98
CA HIS A 294 -0.99 -10.67 9.33
C HIS A 294 0.30 -10.09 9.92
N GLY A 295 1.47 -10.54 9.43
CA GLY A 295 2.78 -10.04 9.84
C GLY A 295 3.23 -10.40 11.26
N TRP A 296 2.51 -11.27 11.98
CA TRP A 296 2.93 -11.74 13.30
C TRP A 296 4.32 -12.38 13.23
N GLY A 297 5.22 -11.92 14.10
CA GLY A 297 6.61 -12.36 14.12
C GLY A 297 7.58 -11.50 13.31
N LEU A 298 7.09 -10.58 12.47
CA LEU A 298 7.95 -9.62 11.76
C LEU A 298 8.78 -8.81 12.76
N ASP A 299 8.19 -8.42 13.89
CA ASP A 299 8.80 -7.68 15.01
C ASP A 299 10.19 -8.21 15.40
N PHE A 300 10.30 -9.53 15.51
CA PHE A 300 11.52 -10.22 15.91
C PHE A 300 12.57 -10.26 14.80
N ALA A 301 12.13 -10.09 13.55
CA ALA A 301 12.97 -10.19 12.38
C ALA A 301 13.41 -8.81 11.84
N LEU A 302 12.74 -7.72 12.22
CA LEU A 302 13.08 -6.35 11.82
C LEU A 302 14.53 -5.96 12.12
N ARG A 303 15.11 -6.52 13.19
CA ARG A 303 16.54 -6.35 13.54
C ARG A 303 17.50 -6.66 12.39
N ARG A 304 17.11 -7.52 11.44
CA ARG A 304 17.94 -7.90 10.28
C ARG A 304 18.11 -6.77 9.25
N CYS A 305 17.33 -5.70 9.38
CA CYS A 305 17.29 -4.62 8.41
C CYS A 305 18.12 -3.39 8.77
N VAL A 306 18.80 -3.41 9.90
CA VAL A 306 19.61 -2.29 10.40
C VAL A 306 20.81 -2.80 11.20
N GLU A 307 21.94 -2.11 11.11
CA GLU A 307 23.20 -2.51 11.76
C GLU A 307 23.91 -1.31 12.41
N PRO A 308 24.32 -1.39 13.71
CA PRO A 308 23.95 -2.41 14.68
C PRO A 308 22.51 -2.23 15.17
N ALA A 309 21.72 -3.32 15.19
CA ALA A 309 20.28 -3.22 15.40
C ALA A 309 19.87 -2.68 16.77
N HIS A 310 20.55 -3.09 17.84
CA HIS A 310 20.25 -2.65 19.22
C HIS A 310 20.56 -1.16 19.47
N GLU A 311 21.30 -0.50 18.58
CA GLU A 311 21.55 0.95 18.67
C GLU A 311 20.63 1.77 17.75
N LYS A 312 20.00 1.14 16.76
CA LYS A 312 19.21 1.81 15.72
C LYS A 312 17.72 1.52 15.76
N ILE A 313 17.30 0.58 16.61
CA ILE A 313 15.91 0.29 16.89
C ILE A 313 15.58 0.72 18.32
N GLY A 314 14.48 1.45 18.51
CA GLY A 314 14.11 1.89 19.84
C GLY A 314 12.74 2.55 19.93
N VAL A 315 12.39 2.90 21.15
CA VAL A 315 11.11 3.49 21.53
C VAL A 315 11.30 4.94 21.93
N VAL A 316 10.45 5.83 21.41
CA VAL A 316 10.44 7.25 21.76
C VAL A 316 9.45 7.48 22.90
N ASP A 317 9.94 7.59 24.12
CA ASP A 317 9.12 7.64 25.34
C ASP A 317 8.40 8.97 25.58
N SER A 318 9.03 10.07 25.16
CA SER A 318 8.48 11.41 25.32
C SER A 318 7.34 11.71 24.36
N GLN A 319 7.08 10.82 23.39
CA GLN A 319 5.97 10.87 22.45
C GLN A 319 5.28 9.51 22.49
N TRP A 320 4.17 9.40 23.20
CA TRP A 320 3.57 8.11 23.53
C TRP A 320 2.12 7.99 23.07
N ILE A 321 1.68 6.75 22.97
CA ILE A 321 0.35 6.35 22.52
C ILE A 321 -0.26 5.35 23.51
N VAL A 322 -1.57 5.13 23.39
CA VAL A 322 -2.34 4.19 24.20
C VAL A 322 -2.98 3.15 23.27
N HIS A 323 -2.80 1.86 23.57
CA HIS A 323 -3.54 0.81 22.84
C HIS A 323 -4.98 0.72 23.38
N GLN A 324 -5.96 1.08 22.55
CA GLN A 324 -7.36 1.16 22.95
C GLN A 324 -8.11 -0.17 22.76
N VAL A 325 -7.53 -1.13 22.02
CA VAL A 325 -8.10 -2.46 21.77
C VAL A 325 -9.53 -2.39 21.20
N ILE A 326 -9.75 -1.44 20.28
CA ILE A 326 -11.06 -1.27 19.63
C ILE A 326 -11.25 -2.43 18.64
N PRO A 327 -12.41 -3.13 18.64
CA PRO A 327 -12.68 -4.22 17.70
C PRO A 327 -12.42 -3.81 16.24
N SER A 328 -11.42 -4.44 15.65
CA SER A 328 -10.81 -4.09 14.36
C SER A 328 -11.01 -5.21 13.33
N LEU A 329 -10.10 -5.33 12.37
CA LEU A 329 -10.00 -6.42 11.39
C LEU A 329 -10.18 -7.82 11.98
N GLY A 330 -9.84 -8.07 13.25
CA GLY A 330 -10.09 -9.34 13.91
C GLY A 330 -11.56 -9.79 13.84
N SER A 331 -12.50 -8.83 13.84
CA SER A 331 -13.93 -9.11 13.71
C SER A 331 -14.39 -9.48 12.29
N GLN A 332 -13.52 -9.38 11.29
CA GLN A 332 -13.84 -9.60 9.87
C GLN A 332 -13.65 -11.05 9.40
N GLY A 333 -13.32 -11.97 10.30
CA GLY A 333 -13.29 -13.40 10.02
C GLY A 333 -14.69 -13.97 9.71
N ASP A 334 -14.73 -15.14 9.09
CA ASP A 334 -15.99 -15.87 8.95
C ASP A 334 -16.28 -16.64 10.26
N PRO A 335 -17.53 -16.63 10.76
CA PRO A 335 -17.90 -17.43 11.91
C PRO A 335 -17.97 -18.91 11.50
N GLU A 336 -17.17 -19.76 12.15
CA GLU A 336 -17.16 -21.21 11.95
C GLU A 336 -17.59 -21.92 13.24
N ASP A 337 -18.47 -22.91 13.15
CA ASP A 337 -18.82 -23.86 14.23
C ASP A 337 -19.13 -23.21 15.60
N GLY A 338 -19.88 -22.09 15.60
CA GLY A 338 -20.27 -21.38 16.81
C GLY A 338 -19.15 -20.55 17.47
N LYS A 339 -17.97 -20.48 16.84
CA LYS A 339 -16.85 -19.62 17.27
C LYS A 339 -17.03 -18.19 16.79
N ALA A 340 -16.53 -17.25 17.58
CA ALA A 340 -16.52 -15.85 17.19
C ALA A 340 -15.52 -15.61 16.04
N PRO A 341 -15.81 -14.72 15.07
CA PRO A 341 -14.93 -14.40 13.93
C PRO A 341 -13.44 -14.18 14.27
N TRP A 342 -13.17 -13.52 15.40
CA TRP A 342 -11.82 -13.20 15.84
C TRP A 342 -10.97 -14.43 16.20
N GLU A 343 -11.60 -15.55 16.56
CA GLU A 343 -10.90 -16.80 16.87
C GLU A 343 -10.27 -17.41 15.60
N GLY A 344 -11.00 -17.37 14.48
CA GLY A 344 -10.50 -17.82 13.18
C GLY A 344 -9.32 -16.96 12.71
N VAL A 345 -9.46 -15.64 12.79
CA VAL A 345 -8.37 -14.70 12.47
C VAL A 345 -7.15 -14.96 13.36
N ARG A 346 -7.33 -15.09 14.67
CA ARG A 346 -6.21 -15.36 15.60
C ARG A 346 -5.53 -16.70 15.32
N THR A 347 -6.30 -17.71 14.94
CA THR A 347 -5.75 -19.02 14.53
C THR A 347 -4.90 -18.86 13.27
N ARG A 348 -5.38 -18.12 12.27
CA ARG A 348 -4.61 -17.81 11.07
C ARG A 348 -3.32 -17.04 11.39
N CYS A 349 -3.36 -16.04 12.28
CA CYS A 349 -2.16 -15.31 12.72
C CYS A 349 -1.10 -16.25 13.29
N LYS A 350 -1.48 -17.19 14.16
CA LYS A 350 -0.56 -18.17 14.75
C LYS A 350 0.05 -19.09 13.70
N ASN A 351 -0.76 -19.57 12.76
CA ASN A 351 -0.29 -20.43 11.67
C ASN A 351 0.69 -19.70 10.75
N GLU A 352 0.38 -18.45 10.37
CA GLU A 352 1.28 -17.63 9.55
C GLU A 352 2.58 -17.30 10.27
N TRP A 353 2.54 -17.04 11.58
CA TRP A 353 3.75 -16.81 12.36
C TRP A 353 4.65 -18.05 12.39
N ALA A 354 4.09 -19.23 12.63
CA ALA A 354 4.84 -20.48 12.60
C ALA A 354 5.48 -20.74 11.24
N GLU A 355 4.73 -20.51 10.15
CA GLU A 355 5.23 -20.62 8.77
C GLU A 355 6.36 -19.62 8.50
N PHE A 356 6.21 -18.37 8.93
CA PHE A 356 7.25 -17.34 8.78
C PHE A 356 8.54 -17.76 9.50
N GLN A 357 8.42 -18.24 10.74
CA GLN A 357 9.58 -18.72 11.51
C GLN A 357 10.25 -19.92 10.83
N ALA A 358 9.48 -20.88 10.32
CA ALA A 358 10.01 -22.03 9.60
C ALA A 358 10.77 -21.61 8.33
N ARG A 359 10.21 -20.70 7.53
CA ARG A 359 10.86 -20.16 6.32
C ARG A 359 12.16 -19.45 6.65
N LEU A 360 12.14 -18.60 7.66
CA LEU A 360 13.32 -17.83 8.06
C LEU A 360 14.44 -18.75 8.57
N LEU A 361 14.10 -19.72 9.42
CA LEU A 361 15.06 -20.72 9.93
C LEU A 361 15.64 -21.56 8.79
N GLY A 362 14.79 -22.04 7.87
CA GLY A 362 15.23 -22.83 6.72
C GLY A 362 16.15 -22.04 5.78
N ALA A 363 15.84 -20.76 5.55
CA ALA A 363 16.70 -19.87 4.75
C ALA A 363 18.05 -19.62 5.43
N ASP A 364 18.07 -19.34 6.74
CA ASP A 364 19.29 -19.15 7.52
C ASP A 364 20.18 -20.41 7.46
N GLN A 365 19.60 -21.60 7.65
CA GLN A 365 20.31 -22.88 7.57
C GLN A 365 20.88 -23.15 6.17
N ALA A 366 20.11 -22.89 5.12
CA ALA A 366 20.56 -23.06 3.74
C ALA A 366 21.73 -22.13 3.41
N TYR A 367 21.66 -20.86 3.84
CA TYR A 367 22.72 -19.88 3.64
C TYR A 367 24.02 -20.26 4.38
N LEU A 368 23.92 -20.66 5.66
CA LEU A 368 25.07 -21.11 6.44
C LEU A 368 25.72 -22.36 5.84
N SER A 369 24.91 -23.30 5.33
CA SER A 369 25.39 -24.52 4.69
C SER A 369 26.14 -24.25 3.38
N GLN A 370 25.75 -23.21 2.63
CA GLN A 370 26.49 -22.78 1.44
C GLN A 370 27.81 -22.11 1.81
N ARG A 371 27.81 -21.28 2.85
CA ARG A 371 29.00 -20.54 3.30
C ARG A 371 30.04 -21.44 3.98
N GLY A 372 29.63 -22.54 4.61
CA GLY A 372 30.55 -23.53 5.19
C GLY A 372 31.15 -24.52 4.17
N ARG A 373 30.78 -24.42 2.88
CA ARG A 373 31.31 -25.27 1.79
C ARG A 373 32.33 -24.56 0.89
N GLY A 374 32.66 -23.30 1.17
CA GLY A 374 33.73 -22.54 0.53
C GLY A 374 34.83 -22.23 1.53
#